data_AF-A0A8C6THJ4-F1
#
_entry.id   AF-A0A8C6THJ4-F1
#
_cell.length_a   1.000
_cell.length_b   1.000
_cell.length_c   1.000
_cell.angle_alpha   90.00
_cell.angle_beta   90.00
_cell.angle_gamma   90.00
#
_symmetry.space_group_name_H-M   'P 1'
#
loop_
_entity.id
_entity.type
_entity.pdbx_description
1 polymer ?
#
loop_
_entity_poly.entity_id
_entity_poly.type
_entity_poly.pdbx_seq_one_letter_code
_entity_poly.pdbx_strand_id
1 'polypeptide(L)'
;ITPVRPHRNVDMTHSSFPLNLVTRTQWGAIAPRHKDCLKSSAERVVIHHTAMRNCKSNTDFLVGQDGTVYEGRGWGVVGAHTKGHNADSLGIALMGNFDCNPSSEALMSVKQLLKAGVSQGFLFPQFVLFGHRDLGNTKCPGAKLYAALPQLRSAK
;
A
#
# COMPACT_ATOMS: atom_id res chain seq x y z
N ILE A 1 -1.60 -10.14 -26.17
CA ILE A 1 -1.89 -8.86 -25.50
C ILE A 1 -3.06 -9.13 -24.55
N THR A 2 -2.80 -9.36 -23.27
CA THR A 2 -3.85 -9.59 -22.26
C THR A 2 -4.53 -8.26 -21.94
N PRO A 3 -5.87 -8.19 -21.97
CA PRO A 3 -6.57 -6.94 -21.74
C PRO A 3 -6.45 -6.52 -20.27
N VAL A 4 -6.10 -5.26 -20.04
CA VAL A 4 -6.14 -4.61 -18.73
C VAL A 4 -7.59 -4.66 -18.25
N ARG A 5 -7.86 -5.32 -17.10
CA ARG A 5 -9.20 -5.41 -16.54
C ARG A 5 -9.65 -4.01 -16.08
N PRO A 6 -10.87 -3.56 -16.42
CA PRO A 6 -11.38 -2.28 -15.96
C PRO A 6 -11.54 -2.28 -14.44
N HIS A 7 -11.20 -1.15 -13.81
CA HIS A 7 -11.40 -0.89 -12.39
C HIS A 7 -12.89 -1.04 -12.04
N ARG A 8 -13.27 -2.16 -11.42
CA ARG A 8 -14.59 -2.29 -10.79
C ARG A 8 -14.54 -1.60 -9.43
N ASN A 9 -15.39 -0.60 -9.24
CA ASN A 9 -15.73 -0.15 -7.89
C ASN A 9 -16.40 -1.32 -7.16
N VAL A 10 -15.77 -1.79 -6.09
CA VAL A 10 -16.31 -2.87 -5.27
C VAL A 10 -17.19 -2.25 -4.19
N ASP A 11 -18.45 -2.65 -4.18
CA ASP A 11 -19.35 -2.46 -3.05
C ASP A 11 -18.92 -3.40 -1.91
N MET A 12 -18.36 -2.84 -0.82
CA MET A 12 -17.80 -3.59 0.32
C MET A 12 -18.81 -3.75 1.48
N THR A 13 -20.07 -4.03 1.16
CA THR A 13 -21.21 -4.01 2.11
C THR A 13 -21.25 -5.16 3.12
N HIS A 14 -20.30 -6.09 3.12
CA HIS A 14 -20.24 -7.21 4.08
C HIS A 14 -19.03 -7.20 5.02
N SER A 15 -18.29 -6.08 5.12
CA SER A 15 -17.30 -5.88 6.18
C SER A 15 -17.87 -4.92 7.23
N SER A 16 -17.79 -5.28 8.51
CA SER A 16 -18.18 -4.41 9.64
C SER A 16 -17.37 -3.11 9.74
N PHE A 17 -16.34 -2.95 8.89
CA PHE A 17 -15.64 -1.69 8.63
C PHE A 17 -15.33 -1.63 7.12
N PRO A 18 -16.09 -0.91 6.29
CA PRO A 18 -15.74 -0.76 4.88
C PRO A 18 -14.40 -0.02 4.74
N LEU A 19 -13.54 -0.47 3.82
CA LEU A 19 -12.28 0.21 3.53
C LEU A 19 -12.57 1.64 3.07
N ASN A 20 -12.17 2.64 3.86
CA ASN A 20 -12.32 4.04 3.51
C ASN A 20 -11.25 4.46 2.47
N LEU A 21 -11.48 4.11 1.20
CA LEU A 21 -10.58 4.40 0.10
C LEU A 21 -10.95 5.74 -0.58
N VAL A 22 -10.06 6.71 -0.48
CA VAL A 22 -10.11 8.01 -1.16
C VAL A 22 -9.28 7.93 -2.45
N THR A 23 -9.98 7.92 -3.59
CA THR A 23 -9.41 7.88 -4.93
C THR A 23 -8.64 9.15 -5.26
N ARG A 24 -7.72 9.08 -6.22
CA ARG A 24 -6.89 10.21 -6.67
C ARG A 24 -7.69 11.48 -6.95
N THR A 25 -8.85 11.37 -7.59
CA THR A 25 -9.71 12.52 -7.91
C THR A 25 -10.33 13.14 -6.66
N GLN A 26 -10.72 12.32 -5.69
CA GLN A 26 -11.35 12.78 -4.45
C GLN A 26 -10.41 13.61 -3.56
N TRP A 27 -9.11 13.30 -3.52
CA TRP A 27 -8.13 14.10 -2.77
C TRP A 27 -7.35 15.11 -3.62
N GLY A 28 -7.81 15.37 -4.86
CA GLY A 28 -7.25 16.41 -5.73
C GLY A 28 -5.85 16.10 -6.26
N ALA A 29 -5.50 14.82 -6.41
CA ALA A 29 -4.19 14.44 -6.92
C ALA A 29 -4.01 14.82 -8.40
N ILE A 30 -2.90 15.49 -8.70
CA ILE A 30 -2.51 15.85 -10.07
C ILE A 30 -2.41 14.58 -10.93
N ALA A 31 -2.88 14.62 -12.17
CA ALA A 31 -2.78 13.49 -13.09
C ALA A 31 -1.32 13.02 -13.26
N PRO A 32 -1.05 11.69 -13.28
CA PRO A 32 0.30 11.18 -13.44
C PRO A 32 0.84 11.50 -14.84
N ARG A 33 2.13 11.87 -14.92
CA ARG A 33 2.82 12.13 -16.19
C ARG A 33 3.05 10.86 -17.02
N HIS A 34 3.15 9.71 -16.36
CA HIS A 34 3.35 8.40 -16.97
C HIS A 34 2.74 7.29 -16.10
N LYS A 35 2.23 6.23 -16.72
CA LYS A 35 1.74 5.02 -16.04
C LYS A 35 2.25 3.78 -16.77
N ASP A 36 3.15 3.06 -16.12
CA ASP A 36 3.57 1.73 -16.54
C ASP A 36 2.75 0.67 -15.80
N CYS A 37 2.18 -0.28 -16.52
CA CYS A 37 1.45 -1.39 -15.90
C CYS A 37 2.43 -2.44 -15.35
N LEU A 38 2.08 -3.03 -14.20
CA LEU A 38 2.70 -4.28 -13.76
C LEU A 38 2.39 -5.40 -14.76
N LYS A 39 3.37 -6.26 -15.03
CA LYS A 39 3.22 -7.38 -15.97
C LYS A 39 2.39 -8.54 -15.39
N SER A 40 2.26 -8.60 -14.08
CA SER A 40 1.53 -9.62 -13.32
C SER A 40 1.04 -9.04 -11.99
N SER A 41 0.28 -9.83 -11.24
CA SER A 41 0.00 -9.54 -9.82
C SER A 41 1.31 -9.37 -9.05
N ALA A 42 1.33 -8.47 -8.06
CA ALA A 42 2.50 -8.27 -7.24
C ALA A 42 2.71 -9.45 -6.28
N GLU A 43 3.95 -9.92 -6.19
CA GLU A 43 4.36 -11.04 -5.32
C GLU A 43 4.81 -10.56 -3.95
N ARG A 44 5.08 -9.27 -3.82
CA ARG A 44 5.64 -8.64 -2.63
C ARG A 44 4.81 -7.44 -2.23
N VAL A 45 4.79 -7.16 -0.93
CA VAL A 45 4.26 -5.91 -0.36
C VAL A 45 5.37 -5.28 0.45
N VAL A 46 5.63 -3.99 0.22
CA VAL A 46 6.64 -3.24 0.95
C VAL A 46 5.94 -2.16 1.77
N ILE A 47 6.07 -2.25 3.10
CA ILE A 47 5.53 -1.28 4.05
C ILE A 47 6.53 -0.15 4.26
N HIS A 48 6.04 1.07 4.11
CA HIS A 48 6.76 2.32 4.28
C HIS A 48 6.12 3.17 5.38
N HIS A 49 6.86 4.19 5.80
CA HIS A 49 6.32 5.32 6.54
C HIS A 49 6.54 6.63 5.80
N THR A 50 5.79 7.69 6.15
CA THR A 50 6.08 9.05 5.69
C THR A 50 6.75 9.86 6.80
N ALA A 51 8.08 9.96 6.78
CA ALA A 51 8.77 10.90 7.65
C ALA A 51 8.54 12.33 7.09
N MET A 52 7.65 13.10 7.70
CA MET A 52 7.24 14.40 7.17
C MET A 52 8.39 15.43 7.23
N ARG A 53 8.82 15.83 6.04
CA ARG A 53 9.28 17.16 5.55
C ARG A 53 10.07 16.98 4.25
N ASN A 54 10.75 15.84 4.07
CA ASN A 54 11.58 15.55 2.89
C ASN A 54 11.42 14.14 2.28
N CYS A 55 10.49 13.30 2.76
CA CYS A 55 10.26 11.98 2.15
C CYS A 55 9.37 12.09 0.90
N LYS A 56 9.97 12.02 -0.29
CA LYS A 56 9.25 11.80 -1.55
C LYS A 56 8.85 10.32 -1.66
N SER A 57 7.87 9.90 -0.87
CA SER A 57 7.33 8.53 -0.95
C SER A 57 6.39 8.40 -2.14
N ASN A 58 6.91 7.94 -3.28
CA ASN A 58 6.11 7.55 -4.46
C ASN A 58 5.54 6.14 -4.27
N THR A 59 4.67 5.99 -3.28
CA THR A 59 3.97 4.73 -2.95
C THR A 59 2.66 4.57 -3.69
N ASP A 60 2.14 3.34 -3.72
CA ASP A 60 0.92 3.00 -4.44
C ASP A 60 -0.31 3.35 -3.62
N PHE A 61 -0.23 3.22 -2.29
CA PHE A 61 -1.25 3.67 -1.33
C PHE A 61 -0.63 4.37 -0.14
N LEU A 62 -1.34 5.35 0.42
CA LEU A 62 -1.03 5.96 1.70
C LEU A 62 -2.13 5.66 2.72
N VAL A 63 -1.79 5.49 3.99
CA VAL A 63 -2.77 5.19 5.05
C VAL A 63 -2.59 6.17 6.21
N GLY A 64 -3.65 6.90 6.55
CA GLY A 64 -3.71 7.80 7.70
C GLY A 64 -3.86 7.04 9.01
N GLN A 65 -3.51 7.70 10.12
CA GLN A 65 -3.72 7.14 11.47
C GLN A 65 -5.20 7.06 11.84
N ASP A 66 -6.08 7.73 11.10
CA ASP A 66 -7.55 7.59 11.17
C ASP A 66 -8.08 6.36 10.40
N GLY A 67 -7.20 5.62 9.73
CA GLY A 67 -7.57 4.47 8.89
C GLY A 67 -7.97 4.84 7.46
N THR A 68 -7.96 6.13 7.08
CA THR A 68 -8.26 6.53 5.70
C THR A 68 -7.15 6.09 4.76
N VAL A 69 -7.52 5.40 3.67
CA VAL A 69 -6.59 4.96 2.62
C VAL A 69 -6.67 5.92 1.44
N TYR A 70 -5.55 6.51 1.05
CA TYR A 70 -5.45 7.40 -0.10
C TYR A 70 -4.77 6.68 -1.26
N GLU A 71 -5.40 6.73 -2.42
CA GLU A 71 -4.84 6.17 -3.64
C GLU A 71 -3.63 7.02 -4.11
N GLY A 72 -2.45 6.41 -4.09
CA GLY A 72 -1.21 6.91 -4.68
C GLY A 72 -1.16 6.56 -6.16
N ARG A 73 -0.18 5.76 -6.60
CA ARG A 73 -0.19 5.21 -7.97
C ARG A 73 -1.33 4.21 -8.20
N GLY A 74 -1.82 3.59 -7.14
CA GLY A 74 -2.92 2.63 -7.17
C GLY A 74 -2.50 1.25 -7.65
N TRP A 75 -3.49 0.41 -7.92
CA TRP A 75 -3.31 -0.99 -8.29
C TRP A 75 -2.72 -1.19 -9.68
N GLY A 76 -1.87 -2.23 -9.83
CA GLY A 76 -1.45 -2.71 -11.15
C GLY A 76 -0.50 -1.76 -11.91
N VAL A 77 0.08 -0.78 -11.23
CA VAL A 77 1.01 0.21 -11.80
C VAL A 77 2.38 0.04 -11.16
N VAL A 78 3.45 0.15 -11.94
CA VAL A 78 4.83 0.12 -11.43
C VAL A 78 5.05 1.30 -10.49
N GLY A 79 5.54 1.03 -9.28
CA GLY A 79 5.82 2.01 -8.23
C GLY A 79 7.10 2.82 -8.45
N ALA A 80 7.44 3.68 -7.48
CA ALA A 80 8.80 4.26 -7.37
C ALA A 80 9.22 4.39 -5.89
N HIS A 81 8.91 3.36 -5.09
CA HIS A 81 9.05 3.37 -3.65
C HIS A 81 10.26 2.55 -3.13
N THR A 82 10.68 1.51 -3.85
CA THR A 82 11.77 0.62 -3.42
C THR A 82 12.62 0.23 -4.63
N LYS A 83 13.87 0.73 -4.66
CA LYS A 83 14.80 0.46 -5.75
C LYS A 83 14.98 -1.06 -5.93
N GLY A 84 14.85 -1.55 -7.16
CA GLY A 84 14.94 -2.97 -7.49
C GLY A 84 13.65 -3.77 -7.31
N HIS A 85 12.62 -3.20 -6.67
CA HIS A 85 11.38 -3.91 -6.33
C HIS A 85 10.09 -3.18 -6.79
N ASN A 86 10.21 -2.15 -7.61
CA ASN A 86 9.05 -1.35 -8.03
C ASN A 86 8.11 -2.07 -9.02
N ALA A 87 8.61 -3.09 -9.72
CA ALA A 87 7.91 -3.76 -10.82
C ALA A 87 7.31 -5.12 -10.44
N ASP A 88 7.50 -5.56 -9.19
CA ASP A 88 7.06 -6.85 -8.65
C ASP A 88 6.39 -6.73 -7.27
N SER A 89 6.26 -5.50 -6.75
CA SER A 89 5.73 -5.25 -5.41
C SER A 89 4.73 -4.10 -5.37
N LEU A 90 3.89 -4.14 -4.34
CA LEU A 90 2.99 -3.06 -3.95
C LEU A 90 3.59 -2.29 -2.77
N GLY A 91 3.73 -0.97 -2.91
CA GLY A 91 4.17 -0.06 -1.86
C GLY A 91 3.00 0.56 -1.10
N ILE A 92 2.96 0.36 0.22
CA ILE A 92 1.98 1.00 1.11
C ILE A 92 2.73 1.85 2.12
N ALA A 93 2.47 3.17 2.16
CA ALA A 93 3.04 4.07 3.17
C ALA A 93 2.02 4.43 4.24
N LEU A 94 2.33 4.15 5.52
CA LEU A 94 1.55 4.72 6.60
C LEU A 94 2.05 6.13 6.90
N MET A 95 1.13 7.06 7.17
CA MET A 95 1.48 8.47 7.36
C MET A 95 1.99 8.74 8.78
N GLY A 96 3.22 9.26 8.88
CA GLY A 96 3.88 9.57 10.15
C GLY A 96 5.28 8.97 10.29
N ASN A 97 5.98 9.31 11.38
CA ASN A 97 7.36 8.89 11.62
C ASN A 97 7.50 7.55 12.36
N PHE A 98 6.44 7.12 13.07
CA PHE A 98 6.39 5.90 13.89
C PHE A 98 7.50 5.78 14.95
N ASP A 99 7.79 6.91 15.61
CA ASP A 99 8.38 6.93 16.96
C ASP A 99 7.35 6.42 17.99
N CYS A 100 6.07 6.63 17.71
CA CYS A 100 4.92 6.04 18.41
C CYS A 100 4.32 4.85 17.63
N ASN A 101 3.49 4.05 18.30
CA ASN A 101 2.80 2.93 17.66
C ASN A 101 1.86 3.40 16.54
N PRO A 102 1.72 2.64 15.44
CA PRO A 102 0.63 2.85 14.49
C PRO A 102 -0.72 2.63 15.18
N SER A 103 -1.75 3.35 14.75
CA SER A 103 -3.11 3.19 15.27
C SER A 103 -3.72 1.85 14.86
N SER A 104 -4.71 1.38 15.62
CA SER A 104 -5.49 0.18 15.29
C SER A 104 -6.20 0.32 13.95
N GLU A 105 -6.70 1.52 13.66
CA GLU A 105 -7.46 1.87 12.47
C GLU A 105 -6.56 1.78 11.23
N ALA A 106 -5.35 2.34 11.30
CA ALA A 106 -4.37 2.25 10.21
C ALA A 106 -3.99 0.79 9.92
N LEU A 107 -3.70 0.00 10.95
CA LEU A 107 -3.36 -1.41 10.77
C LEU A 107 -4.54 -2.21 10.19
N MET A 108 -5.77 -1.94 10.64
CA MET A 108 -6.98 -2.60 10.12
C MET A 108 -7.20 -2.29 8.65
N SER A 109 -7.07 -1.03 8.24
CA SER A 109 -7.21 -0.62 6.84
C SER A 109 -6.14 -1.22 5.94
N VAL A 110 -4.89 -1.33 6.42
CA VAL A 110 -3.84 -2.05 5.66
C VAL A 110 -4.22 -3.52 5.47
N LYS A 111 -4.73 -4.21 6.49
CA LYS A 111 -5.18 -5.61 6.37
C LYS A 111 -6.31 -5.76 5.35
N GLN A 112 -7.28 -4.85 5.38
CA GLN A 112 -8.40 -4.86 4.43
C GLN A 112 -7.92 -4.58 3.00
N LEU A 113 -7.00 -3.64 2.82
CA LEU A 113 -6.39 -3.33 1.54
C LEU A 113 -5.65 -4.54 0.97
N LEU A 114 -4.88 -5.26 1.79
CA LEU A 114 -4.20 -6.49 1.39
C LEU A 114 -5.20 -7.58 0.93
N LYS A 115 -6.26 -7.81 1.71
CA LYS A 115 -7.33 -8.77 1.35
C LYS A 115 -8.02 -8.39 0.05
N ALA A 116 -8.31 -7.09 -0.14
CA ALA A 116 -8.89 -6.59 -1.37
C ALA A 116 -7.96 -6.78 -2.58
N GLY A 117 -6.65 -6.55 -2.40
CA GLY A 117 -5.66 -6.78 -3.44
C GLY A 117 -5.59 -8.25 -3.87
N VAL A 118 -5.66 -9.18 -2.92
CA VAL A 118 -5.71 -10.63 -3.20
C VAL A 118 -7.01 -11.01 -3.91
N SER A 119 -8.17 -10.59 -3.39
CA SER A 119 -9.48 -10.96 -3.96
C SER A 119 -9.68 -10.41 -5.38
N GLN A 120 -9.08 -9.27 -5.70
CA GLN A 120 -9.15 -8.66 -7.02
C GLN A 120 -8.06 -9.14 -7.99
N GLY A 121 -7.11 -9.97 -7.52
CA GLY A 121 -6.02 -10.49 -8.33
C GLY A 121 -4.89 -9.49 -8.58
N PHE A 122 -4.79 -8.41 -7.80
CA PHE A 122 -3.64 -7.49 -7.85
C PHE A 122 -2.46 -7.97 -7.01
N LEU A 123 -2.70 -8.82 -6.02
CA LEU A 123 -1.69 -9.47 -5.19
C LEU A 123 -1.80 -10.98 -5.30
N PHE A 124 -0.66 -11.67 -5.33
CA PHE A 124 -0.64 -13.12 -5.15
C PHE A 124 -1.11 -13.50 -3.75
N PRO A 125 -1.95 -14.53 -3.55
CA PRO A 125 -2.40 -14.97 -2.22
C PRO A 125 -1.25 -15.24 -1.24
N GLN A 126 -0.13 -15.76 -1.76
CA GLN A 126 1.07 -16.09 -1.00
C GLN A 126 2.11 -14.96 -0.93
N PHE A 127 1.72 -13.71 -1.21
CA PHE A 127 2.64 -12.56 -1.23
C PHE A 127 3.52 -12.49 0.03
N VAL A 128 4.74 -11.96 -0.12
CA VAL A 128 5.66 -11.75 1.01
C VAL A 128 5.63 -10.28 1.45
N LEU A 129 5.49 -10.03 2.76
CA LEU A 129 5.41 -8.70 3.33
C LEU A 129 6.74 -8.30 3.99
N PHE A 130 7.33 -7.22 3.47
CA PHE A 130 8.58 -6.62 3.91
C PHE A 130 8.35 -5.22 4.50
N GLY A 131 9.20 -4.82 5.44
CA GLY A 131 9.45 -3.40 5.69
C GLY A 131 10.47 -2.88 4.69
N HIS A 132 10.46 -1.59 4.36
CA HIS A 132 11.44 -1.04 3.41
C HIS A 132 12.90 -1.33 3.80
N ARG A 133 13.23 -1.32 5.10
CA ARG A 133 14.55 -1.69 5.63
C ARG A 133 15.00 -3.13 5.33
N ASP A 134 14.08 -4.03 5.00
CA ASP A 134 14.43 -5.41 4.65
C ASP A 134 15.05 -5.51 3.25
N LEU A 135 14.80 -4.49 2.41
CA LEU A 135 15.16 -4.46 0.99
C LEU A 135 16.16 -3.33 0.67
N GLY A 136 16.69 -2.64 1.69
CA GLY A 136 17.63 -1.55 1.50
C GLY A 136 18.12 -0.92 2.80
N ASN A 137 19.17 -0.11 2.70
CA ASN A 137 19.74 0.59 3.85
C ASN A 137 18.92 1.83 4.21
N THR A 138 17.86 1.64 5.01
CA THR A 138 16.96 2.71 5.45
C THR A 138 16.38 2.45 6.83
N LYS A 139 15.99 3.52 7.54
CA LYS A 139 15.23 3.41 8.80
C LYS A 139 13.72 3.20 8.56
N CYS A 140 13.23 3.40 7.35
CA CYS A 140 11.84 3.14 6.99
C CYS A 140 11.49 1.64 7.21
N PRO A 141 10.34 1.27 7.81
CA PRO A 141 9.16 2.09 8.13
C PRO A 141 9.13 2.67 9.56
N GLY A 142 10.27 2.87 10.22
CA GLY A 142 10.34 3.25 11.63
C GLY A 142 10.25 2.03 12.56
N ALA A 143 10.76 2.16 13.78
CA ALA A 143 10.94 1.01 14.68
C ALA A 143 9.60 0.41 15.15
N LYS A 144 8.63 1.24 15.52
CA LYS A 144 7.33 0.78 16.04
C LYS A 144 6.47 0.13 14.96
N LEU A 145 6.40 0.73 13.78
CA LEU A 145 5.68 0.13 12.65
C LEU A 145 6.37 -1.14 12.13
N TYR A 146 7.70 -1.18 12.10
CA TYR A 146 8.43 -2.41 11.76
C TYR A 146 8.12 -3.56 12.74
N ALA A 147 8.03 -3.26 14.04
CA ALA A 147 7.63 -4.25 15.05
C ALA A 147 6.17 -4.73 14.88
N ALA A 148 5.31 -3.96 14.22
CA ALA A 148 3.91 -4.30 13.97
C ALA A 148 3.69 -5.16 12.71
N LEU A 149 4.69 -5.34 11.84
CA LEU A 149 4.55 -6.10 10.59
C LEU A 149 4.03 -7.54 10.77
N PRO A 150 4.39 -8.29 11.83
CA PRO A 150 3.80 -9.62 12.07
C PRO A 150 2.27 -9.58 12.18
N GLN A 151 1.69 -8.50 12.70
CA GLN A 151 0.24 -8.34 12.79
C GLN A 151 -0.39 -8.19 11.40
N LEU A 152 0.30 -7.59 10.43
CA LEU A 152 -0.18 -7.43 9.06
C LEU A 152 -0.07 -8.73 8.26
N ARG A 153 0.92 -9.58 8.57
CA ARG A 153 1.10 -10.90 7.94
C ARG A 153 -0.05 -11.87 8.25
N SER A 154 -0.75 -11.68 9.36
CA SER A 154 -1.91 -12.51 9.73
C SER A 154 -3.17 -12.20 8.91
N ALA A 155 -3.11 -11.25 7.97
CA ALA A 155 -4.25 -10.89 7.11
C ALA A 155 -4.25 -11.59 5.75
N LYS A 156 -3.32 -12.54 5.54
CA LYS A 156 -3.32 -13.45 4.39
C LYS A 156 -4.55 -14.35 4.41
#